data_AF-E1ZD64-F1
#
_entry.id   AF-E1ZD64-F1
#
_cell.length_a   1.000
_cell.length_b   1.000
_cell.length_c   1.000
_cell.angle_alpha   90.00
_cell.angle_beta   90.00
_cell.angle_gamma   90.00
#
_symmetry.space_group_name_H-M   'P 1'
#
loop_
_entity.id
_entity.type
_entity.pdbx_description
1 polymer ?
#
loop_
_entity_poly.entity_id
_entity_poly.type
_entity_poly.pdbx_seq_one_letter_code
_entity_poly.pdbx_strand_id
1 'polypeptide(L)'
;VRTQFRRIFTQMGFEEMPTNNYVESSFWNFDALFQPQQHPARDAHDTFFLTKPAATPASNFPQDYLERVKQTHQHGGYGSIGYGYDWKIVEAEKNLLRTHTTAVSSRMLYRLAQ
;
A
#
# COMPACT_ATOMS: atom_id res chain seq x y z
N VAL A 1 5.59 19.85 19.05
CA VAL A 1 6.15 19.42 17.74
C VAL A 1 5.07 19.06 16.72
N ARG A 2 4.24 18.01 16.89
CA ARG A 2 3.17 17.63 15.92
C ARG A 2 2.30 18.81 15.44
N THR A 3 1.78 19.61 16.38
CA THR A 3 0.92 20.77 16.07
C THR A 3 1.62 21.82 15.20
N GLN A 4 2.93 22.00 15.38
CA GLN A 4 3.73 22.94 14.59
C GLN A 4 3.86 22.45 13.14
N PHE A 5 4.21 21.18 12.93
CA PHE A 5 4.26 20.58 11.59
C PHE A 5 2.90 20.64 10.90
N ARG A 6 1.80 20.31 11.60
CA ARG A 6 0.45 20.44 11.05
C ARG A 6 0.16 21.88 10.59
N ARG A 7 0.52 22.87 11.41
CA ARG A 7 0.34 24.30 11.07
C ARG A 7 1.16 24.72 9.85
N ILE A 8 2.41 24.26 9.73
CA ILE A 8 3.26 24.57 8.57
C ILE A 8 2.60 24.02 7.29
N PHE A 9 2.19 22.75 7.28
CA PHE A 9 1.52 22.15 6.12
C PHE A 9 0.22 22.86 5.74
N THR A 10 -0.63 23.18 6.72
CA THR A 10 -1.89 23.91 6.43
C THR A 10 -1.64 25.34 5.94
N GLN A 11 -0.60 26.01 6.42
CA GLN A 11 -0.19 27.33 5.91
C GLN A 11 0.34 27.27 4.48
N MET A 12 0.89 26.14 4.05
CA MET A 12 1.30 25.89 2.67
C MET A 12 0.15 25.43 1.75
N GLY A 13 -1.08 25.34 2.26
CA GLY A 13 -2.26 24.92 1.50
C GLY A 13 -2.46 23.41 1.38
N PHE A 14 -1.73 22.60 2.15
CA PHE A 14 -1.96 21.15 2.21
C PHE A 14 -3.16 20.82 3.10
N GLU A 15 -3.91 19.78 2.72
CA GLU A 15 -5.02 19.21 3.50
C GLU A 15 -4.58 17.95 4.26
N GLU A 16 -5.10 17.79 5.49
CA GLU A 16 -4.76 16.64 6.34
C GLU A 16 -5.49 15.37 5.86
N MET A 17 -4.72 14.36 5.42
CA MET A 17 -5.29 13.06 5.02
C MET A 17 -5.70 12.23 6.24
N PRO A 18 -6.84 11.52 6.20
CA PRO A 18 -7.27 10.65 7.30
C PRO A 18 -6.36 9.42 7.42
N THR A 19 -5.78 9.21 8.60
CA THR A 19 -4.80 8.13 8.88
C THR A 19 -5.30 7.09 9.89
N ASN A 20 -6.62 7.03 10.11
CA ASN A 20 -7.34 6.25 11.14
C ASN A 20 -7.37 4.73 10.89
N ASN A 21 -6.25 4.18 10.42
CA ASN A 21 -6.04 2.76 10.15
C ASN A 21 -4.61 2.35 10.54
N TYR A 22 -4.47 1.67 11.67
CA TYR A 22 -3.19 1.09 12.07
C TYR A 22 -2.92 -0.23 11.36
N VAL A 23 -3.98 -1.00 11.11
CA VAL A 23 -3.90 -2.22 10.32
C VAL A 23 -4.05 -1.85 8.84
N GLU A 24 -3.14 -2.37 8.03
CA GLU A 24 -3.15 -2.21 6.59
C GLU A 24 -2.96 -3.57 5.92
N SER A 25 -3.59 -3.78 4.76
CA SER A 25 -3.27 -4.93 3.92
C SER A 25 -1.92 -4.71 3.23
N SER A 26 -1.15 -5.76 3.03
CA SER A 26 0.10 -5.72 2.26
C SER A 26 -0.08 -5.13 0.86
N PHE A 27 -1.27 -5.29 0.26
CA PHE A 27 -1.63 -4.63 -1.00
C PHE A 27 -1.43 -3.11 -0.94
N TRP A 28 -2.14 -2.41 -0.04
CA TRP A 28 -2.05 -0.96 0.11
C TRP A 28 -0.73 -0.48 0.70
N ASN A 29 -0.11 -1.28 1.57
CA ASN A 29 1.15 -0.92 2.21
C ASN A 29 2.36 -1.10 1.29
N PHE A 30 2.32 -2.03 0.33
CA PHE A 30 3.48 -2.37 -0.51
C PHE A 30 3.13 -2.45 -2.00
N ASP A 31 2.21 -3.34 -2.39
CA ASP A 31 2.00 -3.68 -3.80
C ASP A 31 1.50 -2.48 -4.62
N ALA A 32 0.56 -1.69 -4.08
CA ALA A 32 0.01 -0.48 -4.68
C ALA A 32 1.04 0.66 -4.81
N LEU A 33 2.15 0.58 -4.07
CA LEU A 33 3.30 1.50 -4.16
C LEU A 33 4.38 0.97 -5.11
N PHE A 34 4.09 -0.09 -5.86
CA PHE A 34 5.04 -0.76 -6.74
C PHE A 34 6.26 -1.34 -6.01
N GLN A 35 6.15 -1.68 -4.71
CA GLN A 35 7.21 -2.38 -3.99
C GLN A 35 7.09 -3.90 -4.20
N PRO A 36 8.11 -4.60 -4.73
CA PRO A 36 8.01 -6.01 -5.08
C PRO A 36 7.81 -6.91 -3.85
N GLN A 37 7.20 -8.09 -4.03
CA GLN A 37 6.86 -9.02 -2.94
C GLN A 37 8.09 -9.63 -2.25
N GLN A 38 9.19 -9.76 -2.98
CA GLN A 38 10.48 -10.26 -2.52
C GLN A 38 11.37 -9.18 -1.87
N HIS A 39 10.86 -7.96 -1.66
CA HIS A 39 11.63 -6.90 -1.04
C HIS A 39 11.90 -7.19 0.46
N PRO A 40 13.13 -7.03 0.98
CA PRO A 40 13.48 -7.35 2.36
C PRO A 40 12.61 -6.67 3.41
N ALA A 41 12.18 -5.43 3.16
CA ALA A 41 11.27 -4.71 4.08
C ALA A 41 9.90 -5.40 4.29
N ARG A 42 9.54 -6.42 3.50
CA ARG A 42 8.32 -7.23 3.68
C ARG A 42 8.57 -8.48 4.54
N ASP A 43 9.79 -8.70 5.01
CA ASP A 43 10.13 -9.81 5.88
C ASP A 43 9.47 -9.64 7.27
N ALA A 44 9.13 -10.75 7.91
CA ALA A 44 8.56 -10.78 9.25
C ALA A 44 9.51 -10.23 10.32
N HIS A 45 10.82 -10.21 10.06
CA HIS A 45 11.79 -9.56 10.95
C HIS A 45 11.66 -8.03 10.99
N ASP A 46 11.20 -7.41 9.90
CA ASP A 46 11.07 -5.96 9.76
C ASP A 46 9.61 -5.48 9.86
N THR A 47 8.64 -6.37 9.63
CA THR A 47 7.21 -6.05 9.57
C THR A 47 6.39 -6.86 10.56
N PHE A 48 5.57 -6.17 11.36
CA PHE A 48 4.60 -6.80 12.26
C PHE A 48 3.36 -7.27 11.47
N PHE A 49 3.37 -8.52 11.03
CA PHE A 49 2.19 -9.18 10.47
C PHE A 49 1.18 -9.56 11.56
N LEU A 50 -0.11 -9.49 11.22
CA LEU A 50 -1.18 -9.87 12.12
C LEU A 50 -1.49 -11.35 12.04
N THR A 51 -1.87 -11.92 13.19
CA THR A 51 -2.47 -13.26 13.25
C THR A 51 -4.00 -13.20 13.27
N LYS A 52 -4.59 -12.09 13.77
CA LYS A 52 -6.03 -11.87 13.83
C LYS A 52 -6.37 -10.37 13.70
N PRO A 53 -7.08 -9.93 12.65
CA PRO A 53 -7.36 -10.65 11.40
C PRO A 53 -6.07 -10.78 10.55
N ALA A 54 -5.68 -12.02 10.19
CA ALA A 54 -4.43 -12.26 9.45
C ALA A 54 -4.46 -11.77 7.99
N ALA A 55 -5.64 -11.70 7.38
CA ALA A 55 -5.78 -11.33 5.98
C ALA A 55 -7.02 -10.47 5.73
N THR A 56 -6.91 -9.59 4.75
CA THR A 56 -8.04 -8.91 4.10
C THR A 56 -8.32 -9.67 2.80
N PRO A 57 -9.53 -10.22 2.60
CA PRO A 57 -9.87 -10.94 1.38
C PRO A 57 -9.67 -10.08 0.14
N ALA A 58 -9.16 -10.66 -0.95
CA ALA A 58 -8.92 -9.96 -2.21
C ALA A 58 -10.18 -9.29 -2.77
N SER A 59 -11.37 -9.84 -2.48
CA SER A 59 -12.67 -9.27 -2.82
C SER A 59 -12.89 -7.85 -2.27
N ASN A 60 -12.16 -7.47 -1.22
CA ASN A 60 -12.27 -6.16 -0.58
C ASN A 60 -11.36 -5.12 -1.24
N PHE A 61 -10.51 -5.53 -2.17
CA PHE A 61 -9.71 -4.61 -2.98
C PHE A 61 -10.50 -4.18 -4.22
N PRO A 62 -10.23 -2.99 -4.79
CA PRO A 62 -10.78 -2.62 -6.09
C PRO A 62 -10.24 -3.58 -7.15
N GLN A 63 -11.10 -4.41 -7.73
CA GLN A 63 -10.69 -5.56 -8.55
C GLN A 63 -9.95 -5.14 -9.82
N ASP A 64 -10.41 -4.06 -10.44
CA ASP A 64 -9.79 -3.48 -11.63
C ASP A 64 -8.38 -2.95 -11.32
N TYR A 65 -8.20 -2.31 -10.17
CA TYR A 65 -6.88 -1.81 -9.74
C TYR A 65 -5.94 -2.93 -9.32
N LEU A 66 -6.45 -3.92 -8.59
CA LEU A 66 -5.71 -5.12 -8.20
C LEU A 66 -5.13 -5.83 -9.42
N GLU A 67 -5.93 -6.03 -10.46
CA GLU A 67 -5.48 -6.68 -11.68
C GLU A 67 -4.43 -5.83 -12.42
N ARG A 68 -4.63 -4.50 -12.51
CA ARG A 68 -3.62 -3.60 -13.10
C ARG A 68 -2.29 -3.66 -12.34
N VAL A 69 -2.31 -3.65 -11.01
CA VAL A 69 -1.10 -3.77 -10.17
C VAL A 69 -0.42 -5.11 -10.40
N LYS A 70 -1.18 -6.22 -10.39
CA LYS A 70 -0.64 -7.55 -10.68
C LYS A 70 0.04 -7.59 -12.04
N GLN A 71 -0.64 -7.14 -13.10
CA GLN A 71 -0.09 -7.21 -14.45
C GLN A 71 1.19 -6.37 -14.59
N THR A 72 1.22 -5.15 -14.05
CA THR A 72 2.41 -4.30 -14.14
C THR A 72 3.57 -4.80 -13.30
N HIS A 73 3.32 -5.41 -12.14
CA HIS A 73 4.37 -6.05 -11.35
C HIS A 73 4.99 -7.23 -12.09
N GLN A 74 4.18 -8.09 -12.71
CA GLN A 74 4.68 -9.32 -13.34
C GLN A 74 5.30 -9.06 -14.71
N HIS A 75 4.56 -8.41 -15.61
CA HIS A 75 4.86 -8.34 -17.03
C HIS A 75 5.20 -6.92 -17.52
N GLY A 76 5.11 -5.93 -16.63
CA GLY A 76 5.27 -4.53 -17.00
C GLY A 76 4.02 -3.92 -17.62
N GLY A 77 4.20 -2.73 -18.20
CA GLY A 77 3.14 -1.86 -18.67
C GLY A 77 3.50 -0.39 -18.44
N TYR A 78 2.77 0.52 -19.08
CA TYR A 78 3.01 1.97 -18.99
C TYR A 78 4.47 2.38 -19.29
N GLY A 79 5.15 1.64 -20.18
CA GLY A 79 6.56 1.86 -20.52
C GLY A 79 7.58 1.18 -19.60
N SER A 80 7.14 0.52 -18.52
CA SER A 80 7.98 -0.31 -17.65
C SER A 80 8.00 -1.77 -18.11
N ILE A 81 9.09 -2.48 -17.83
CA ILE A 81 9.23 -3.93 -18.04
C ILE A 81 8.71 -4.77 -16.87
N GLY A 82 8.25 -4.13 -15.79
CA GLY A 82 7.83 -4.81 -14.57
C GLY A 82 9.01 -5.39 -13.79
N TYR A 83 8.72 -6.35 -12.92
CA TYR A 83 9.72 -7.05 -12.10
C TYR A 83 9.99 -8.49 -12.57
N GLY A 84 9.21 -9.05 -13.50
CA GLY A 84 9.48 -10.36 -14.08
C GLY A 84 9.35 -11.54 -13.10
N TYR A 85 8.44 -11.46 -12.13
CA TYR A 85 8.14 -12.55 -11.18
C TYR A 85 6.64 -12.86 -11.16
N ASP A 86 6.26 -13.98 -10.53
CA ASP A 86 4.86 -14.34 -10.31
C ASP A 86 4.32 -13.64 -9.06
N TRP A 87 3.39 -12.69 -9.26
CA TRP A 87 2.82 -11.87 -8.20
C TRP A 87 1.70 -12.67 -7.52
N LYS A 88 1.85 -12.90 -6.21
CA LYS A 88 0.98 -13.78 -5.44
C LYS A 88 -0.07 -12.97 -4.70
N ILE A 89 -1.35 -13.22 -5.01
CA ILE A 89 -2.47 -12.55 -4.31
C ILE A 89 -2.43 -12.78 -2.80
N VAL A 90 -2.05 -13.98 -2.37
CA VAL A 90 -1.97 -14.36 -0.95
C VAL A 90 -0.98 -13.50 -0.16
N GLU A 91 0.05 -12.95 -0.81
CA GLU A 91 1.00 -12.03 -0.18
C GLU A 91 0.42 -10.62 0.00
N ALA A 92 -0.46 -10.21 -0.90
CA ALA A 92 -1.13 -8.91 -0.86
C ALA A 92 -2.29 -8.88 0.16
N GLU A 93 -2.93 -10.02 0.40
CA GLU A 93 -4.01 -10.18 1.37
C GLU A 93 -3.52 -10.09 2.83
N LYS A 94 -2.26 -10.42 3.13
CA LYS A 94 -1.71 -10.41 4.50
C LYS A 94 -1.86 -9.05 5.16
N ASN A 95 -2.45 -9.00 6.34
CA ASN A 95 -2.56 -7.79 7.14
C ASN A 95 -1.31 -7.60 8.03
N LEU A 96 -0.96 -6.34 8.21
CA LEU A 96 0.19 -5.90 9.00
C LEU A 96 -0.13 -4.60 9.74
N LEU A 97 0.68 -4.26 10.73
CA LEU A 97 0.71 -2.90 11.27
C LEU A 97 1.43 -2.00 10.28
N ARG A 98 0.74 -0.95 9.81
CA ARG A 98 1.22 -0.02 8.78
C ARG A 98 2.64 0.45 9.09
N THR A 99 3.57 0.18 8.17
CA THR A 99 5.00 0.49 8.36
C THR A 99 5.33 1.96 8.07
N HIS A 100 4.52 2.63 7.23
CA HIS A 100 4.71 4.03 6.86
C HIS A 100 3.40 4.68 6.37
N THR A 101 3.30 6.01 6.49
CA THR A 101 2.10 6.76 6.07
C THR A 101 1.92 6.84 4.56
N THR A 102 2.91 6.45 3.73
CA THR A 102 2.78 6.38 2.27
C THR A 102 1.63 5.46 1.82
N ALA A 103 1.28 4.46 2.64
CA ALA A 103 0.10 3.61 2.40
C ALA A 103 -1.22 4.41 2.47
N VAL A 104 -1.27 5.48 3.27
CA VAL A 104 -2.41 6.39 3.29
C VAL A 104 -2.42 7.24 2.03
N SER A 105 -1.26 7.74 1.61
CA SER A 105 -1.12 8.51 0.37
C SER A 105 -1.55 7.68 -0.84
N SER A 106 -1.20 6.39 -0.93
CA SER A 106 -1.63 5.52 -2.05
C SER A 106 -3.16 5.38 -2.08
N ARG A 107 -3.81 5.19 -0.93
CA ARG A 107 -5.28 5.17 -0.83
C ARG A 107 -5.92 6.49 -1.25
N MET A 108 -5.34 7.62 -0.84
CA MET A 108 -5.88 8.95 -1.18
C MET A 108 -5.70 9.28 -2.67
N LEU A 109 -4.53 8.99 -3.24
CA LEU A 109 -4.27 9.14 -4.67
C LEU A 109 -5.17 8.25 -5.51
N TYR A 110 -5.36 6.99 -5.10
CA TYR A 110 -6.30 6.09 -5.76
C TYR A 110 -7.73 6.67 -5.77
N ARG A 111 -8.22 7.16 -4.62
CA ARG A 111 -9.55 7.78 -4.50
C ARG A 111 -9.70 9.03 -5.36
N LEU A 112 -8.66 9.86 -5.46
CA LEU A 112 -8.68 11.07 -6.28
C LEU A 112 -8.69 10.75 -7.79
N ALA A 113 -8.12 9.61 -8.17
CA ALA A 113 -8.05 9.16 -9.56
C ALA A 113 -9.28 8.36 -10.04
N GLN A 114 -10.30 8.19 -9.19
CA GLN A 114 -11.61 7.63 -9.58
C GLN A 114 -12.47 8.69 -10.26
#